data_AF-A0A1X3J3T2-F1
#
_entry.id   AF-A0A1X3J3T2-F1
#
_cell.length_a   1.000
_cell.length_b   1.000
_cell.length_c   1.000
_cell.angle_alpha   90.00
_cell.angle_beta   90.00
_cell.angle_gamma   90.00
#
_symmetry.space_group_name_H-M   'P 1'
#
loop_
_entity.id
_entity.type
_entity.pdbx_description
1 polymer ?
#
loop_
_entity_poly.entity_id
_entity_poly.type
_entity_poly.pdbx_seq_one_letter_code
_entity_poly.pdbx_strand_id
1 'polypeptide(L)'
;MTAQISVETLSPITHNQIPVITTELLAQLYGTKIKNISDNFLNNTTRFVAGKHYFKIEKNELREFKNRPEAIGLVGKNARSLILWTERGAARHAKMLETDQAWEVFEKLEDCYFDRKDKPEVAGRETIIKGDGRTLVIRLDEHGNIKFTEVVPDDALVCTIERFRFYLERQGWIVTRKEQLLERLMQL
;
A
#
# COMPACT_ATOMS: atom_id res chain seq x y z
N MET A 1 11.33 13.11 -29.86
CA MET A 1 12.05 12.37 -28.80
C MET A 1 11.12 12.26 -27.61
N THR A 2 10.41 11.14 -27.45
CA THR A 2 9.55 10.89 -26.28
C THR A 2 10.45 10.37 -25.17
N ALA A 3 10.62 11.17 -24.11
CA ALA A 3 11.30 10.72 -22.90
C ALA A 3 10.58 9.48 -22.36
N GLN A 4 11.26 8.33 -22.34
CA GLN A 4 10.80 7.15 -21.64
C GLN A 4 10.79 7.48 -20.14
N ILE A 5 9.59 7.70 -19.60
CA ILE A 5 9.41 7.86 -18.15
C ILE A 5 9.37 6.45 -17.57
N SER A 6 10.38 6.09 -16.79
CA SER A 6 10.40 4.89 -15.96
C SER A 6 9.58 5.11 -14.69
N VAL A 7 8.81 4.09 -14.27
CA VAL A 7 8.01 4.10 -13.04
C VAL A 7 8.84 4.48 -11.80
N GLU A 8 10.13 4.16 -11.81
CA GLU A 8 11.09 4.37 -10.72
C GLU A 8 11.50 5.83 -10.50
N THR A 9 11.31 6.70 -11.49
CA THR A 9 11.71 8.13 -11.44
C THR A 9 10.57 9.09 -11.12
N LEU A 10 9.35 8.57 -10.94
CA LEU A 10 8.18 9.41 -10.71
C LEU A 10 8.05 9.82 -9.23
N SER A 11 7.96 11.12 -8.99
CA SER A 11 7.60 11.62 -7.67
C SER A 11 6.16 11.19 -7.34
N PRO A 12 5.93 10.50 -6.21
CA PRO A 12 4.62 9.99 -5.88
C PRO A 12 3.66 11.14 -5.55
N ILE A 13 2.58 11.26 -6.31
CA ILE A 13 1.48 12.18 -6.01
C ILE A 13 0.54 11.46 -5.06
N THR A 14 0.12 12.15 -3.98
CA THR A 14 -0.81 11.56 -3.01
C THR A 14 -2.10 12.37 -2.91
N HIS A 15 -3.21 11.66 -2.71
CA HIS A 15 -4.51 12.24 -2.42
C HIS A 15 -5.13 11.46 -1.27
N ASN A 16 -5.48 12.15 -0.17
CA ASN A 16 -5.92 11.53 1.09
C ASN A 16 -4.96 10.43 1.60
N GLN A 17 -3.65 10.70 1.54
CA GLN A 17 -2.57 9.75 1.90
C GLN A 17 -2.49 8.50 1.01
N ILE A 18 -3.29 8.42 -0.06
CA ILE A 18 -3.26 7.32 -1.03
C ILE A 18 -2.45 7.76 -2.26
N PRO A 19 -1.47 6.95 -2.73
CA PRO A 19 -0.78 7.20 -3.99
C PRO A 19 -1.75 7.20 -5.17
N VAL A 20 -1.66 8.24 -6.01
CA VAL A 20 -2.54 8.44 -7.15
C VAL A 20 -1.78 8.90 -8.39
N ILE A 21 -2.36 8.63 -9.57
CA ILE A 21 -1.81 9.00 -10.87
C ILE A 21 -2.87 9.67 -11.75
N THR A 22 -2.49 10.69 -12.52
CA THR A 22 -3.38 11.36 -13.48
C THR A 22 -3.57 10.53 -14.75
N THR A 23 -4.67 10.74 -15.47
CA THR A 23 -4.93 10.10 -16.78
C THR A 23 -3.81 10.36 -17.79
N GLU A 24 -3.23 11.55 -17.79
CA GLU A 24 -2.12 11.97 -18.65
C GLU A 24 -0.88 11.10 -18.42
N LEU A 25 -0.45 11.01 -17.16
CA LEU A 25 0.69 10.21 -16.76
C LEU A 25 0.44 8.71 -16.98
N LEU A 26 -0.78 8.23 -16.71
CA LEU A 26 -1.17 6.84 -16.97
C LEU A 26 -1.07 6.49 -18.47
N ALA A 27 -1.53 7.39 -19.33
CA ALA A 27 -1.45 7.22 -20.78
C ALA A 27 0.01 7.17 -21.25
N GLN A 28 0.88 8.00 -20.67
CA GLN A 28 2.30 7.98 -20.96
C GLN A 28 2.98 6.69 -20.50
N LEU A 29 2.65 6.18 -19.31
CA LEU A 29 3.21 4.92 -18.79
C LEU A 29 2.81 3.71 -19.63
N TYR A 30 1.58 3.69 -20.15
CA TYR A 30 1.09 2.58 -21.00
C TYR A 30 1.38 2.78 -22.51
N GLY A 31 2.05 3.86 -22.89
CA GLY A 31 2.35 4.16 -24.30
C GLY A 31 1.12 4.37 -25.15
N THR A 32 0.03 4.85 -24.54
CA THR A 32 -1.28 4.98 -25.18
C THR A 32 -1.75 6.42 -25.19
N LYS A 33 -2.84 6.71 -25.91
CA LYS A 33 -3.41 8.06 -25.95
C LYS A 33 -4.26 8.28 -24.70
N ILE A 34 -4.26 9.51 -24.17
CA ILE A 34 -5.13 9.95 -23.06
C ILE A 34 -6.59 9.56 -23.33
N LYS A 35 -7.03 9.72 -24.59
CA LYS A 35 -8.37 9.34 -25.04
C LYS A 35 -8.66 7.86 -24.80
N ASN A 36 -7.70 6.96 -25.00
CA ASN A 36 -7.91 5.53 -24.82
C ASN A 36 -8.17 5.18 -23.35
N ILE A 37 -7.49 5.85 -22.41
CA ILE A 37 -7.77 5.69 -20.98
C ILE A 37 -9.18 6.17 -20.63
N SER A 38 -9.56 7.35 -21.14
CA SER A 38 -10.89 7.92 -20.92
C SER A 38 -12.00 7.05 -21.52
N ASP A 39 -11.84 6.61 -22.77
CA ASP A 39 -12.80 5.75 -23.47
C ASP A 39 -12.92 4.40 -22.75
N ASN A 40 -11.80 3.85 -22.27
CA ASN A 40 -11.79 2.62 -21.48
C ASN A 40 -12.61 2.75 -20.19
N PHE A 41 -12.42 3.84 -19.45
CA PHE A 41 -13.20 4.12 -18.25
C PHE A 41 -14.69 4.27 -18.58
N LEU A 42 -15.04 5.08 -19.59
CA LEU A 42 -16.42 5.34 -19.99
C LEU A 42 -17.16 4.05 -20.39
N ASN A 43 -16.51 3.21 -21.21
CA ASN A 43 -17.08 1.95 -21.69
C ASN A 43 -17.19 0.87 -20.61
N ASN A 44 -16.48 1.02 -19.49
CA ASN A 44 -16.43 0.03 -18.43
C ASN A 44 -16.77 0.60 -17.06
N THR A 45 -17.50 1.72 -16.98
CA THR A 45 -17.82 2.44 -15.74
C THR A 45 -18.46 1.62 -14.61
N THR A 46 -19.07 0.47 -14.93
CA THR A 46 -19.66 -0.47 -13.95
C THR A 46 -18.61 -1.33 -13.23
N ARG A 47 -17.48 -1.57 -13.90
CA ARG A 47 -16.19 -1.92 -13.31
C ARG A 47 -15.62 -0.56 -12.85
N PHE A 48 -14.68 -0.37 -11.95
CA PHE A 48 -14.42 0.97 -11.37
C PHE A 48 -15.49 1.42 -10.38
N VAL A 49 -15.00 1.94 -9.26
CA VAL A 49 -15.78 2.27 -8.07
C VAL A 49 -15.06 3.47 -7.49
N ALA A 50 -15.78 4.57 -7.30
CA ALA A 50 -15.23 5.80 -6.73
C ALA A 50 -14.68 5.51 -5.32
N GLY A 51 -13.56 6.14 -4.97
CA GLY A 51 -12.85 5.92 -3.70
C GLY A 51 -11.99 4.66 -3.65
N LYS A 52 -12.26 3.64 -4.49
CA LYS A 52 -11.44 2.42 -4.57
C LYS A 52 -10.49 2.43 -5.77
N HIS A 53 -11.01 2.79 -6.94
CA HIS A 53 -10.27 2.74 -8.20
C HIS A 53 -9.89 4.14 -8.69
N TYR A 54 -10.70 5.14 -8.36
CA TYR A 54 -10.43 6.52 -8.73
C TYR A 54 -11.03 7.52 -7.73
N PHE A 55 -10.48 8.72 -7.71
CA PHE A 55 -11.05 9.90 -7.08
C PHE A 55 -11.35 10.92 -8.16
N LYS A 56 -12.57 11.45 -8.18
CA LYS A 56 -12.93 12.56 -9.06
C LYS A 56 -12.90 13.82 -8.23
N ILE A 57 -11.89 14.67 -8.46
CA ILE A 57 -11.74 15.93 -7.74
C ILE A 57 -12.27 17.08 -8.60
N GLU A 58 -13.01 18.00 -7.99
CA GLU A 58 -13.65 19.11 -8.67
C GLU A 58 -13.55 20.41 -7.86
N LYS A 59 -13.77 21.55 -8.52
CA LYS A 59 -13.91 22.87 -7.87
C LYS A 59 -12.76 23.18 -6.89
N ASN A 60 -13.06 23.32 -5.59
CA ASN A 60 -12.10 23.70 -4.56
C ASN A 60 -11.01 22.64 -4.37
N GLU A 61 -11.38 21.37 -4.38
CA GLU A 61 -10.45 20.25 -4.21
C GLU A 61 -9.45 20.19 -5.37
N LEU A 62 -9.92 20.45 -6.60
CA LEU A 62 -9.05 20.57 -7.77
C LEU A 62 -8.12 21.79 -7.69
N ARG A 63 -8.61 22.92 -7.16
CA ARG A 63 -7.80 24.13 -6.97
C ARG A 63 -6.69 23.90 -5.94
N GLU A 64 -7.02 23.27 -4.82
CA GLU A 64 -6.06 22.89 -3.79
C GLU A 64 -5.03 21.90 -4.30
N PHE A 65 -5.46 20.90 -5.07
CA PHE A 65 -4.56 19.94 -5.69
C PHE A 65 -3.58 20.62 -6.65
N LYS A 66 -4.05 21.53 -7.53
CA LYS A 66 -3.20 22.27 -8.48
C LYS A 66 -2.15 23.17 -7.80
N ASN A 67 -2.40 23.62 -6.58
CA ASN A 67 -1.48 24.47 -5.83
C ASN A 67 -0.33 23.69 -5.17
N ARG A 68 -0.34 22.36 -5.21
CA ARG A 68 0.71 21.52 -4.62
C ARG A 68 1.94 21.50 -5.53
N PRO A 69 3.17 21.63 -5.00
CA PRO A 69 4.40 21.63 -5.79
C PRO A 69 4.53 20.42 -6.71
N GLU A 70 4.10 19.24 -6.24
CA GLU A 70 4.19 17.96 -6.96
C GLU A 70 3.15 17.83 -8.07
N ALA A 71 2.11 18.68 -8.06
CA ALA A 71 1.00 18.67 -9.01
C ALA A 71 1.08 19.79 -10.06
N ILE A 72 2.09 20.67 -9.98
CA ILE A 72 2.25 21.82 -10.88
C ILE A 72 2.46 21.33 -12.31
N GLY A 73 1.62 21.80 -13.24
CA GLY A 73 1.75 21.51 -14.67
C GLY A 73 1.18 20.16 -15.12
N LEU A 74 0.71 19.31 -14.20
CA LEU A 74 0.09 18.02 -14.51
C LEU A 74 -1.34 18.13 -15.05
N VAL A 75 -2.00 19.26 -14.80
CA VAL A 75 -3.40 19.47 -15.15
C VAL A 75 -3.56 20.79 -15.90
N GLY A 76 -4.38 20.77 -16.96
CA GLY A 76 -4.71 21.97 -17.72
C GLY A 76 -5.28 23.08 -16.83
N LYS A 77 -4.82 24.33 -17.05
CA LYS A 77 -5.23 25.52 -16.26
C LYS A 77 -6.75 25.64 -16.14
N ASN A 78 -7.48 25.30 -17.21
CA ASN A 78 -8.94 25.42 -17.31
C ASN A 78 -9.73 24.13 -16.98
N ALA A 79 -9.07 23.06 -16.53
CA ALA A 79 -9.77 21.82 -16.18
C ALA A 79 -10.78 22.06 -15.05
N ARG A 80 -12.02 21.61 -15.25
CA ARG A 80 -13.15 21.73 -14.29
C ARG A 80 -13.22 20.55 -13.31
N SER A 81 -12.67 19.42 -13.71
CA SER A 81 -12.57 18.19 -12.93
C SER A 81 -11.28 17.45 -13.32
N LEU A 82 -10.80 16.59 -12.44
CA LEU A 82 -9.68 15.70 -12.69
C LEU A 82 -10.01 14.32 -12.11
N ILE A 83 -9.64 13.27 -12.84
CA ILE A 83 -9.67 11.91 -12.31
C ILE A 83 -8.27 11.52 -11.88
N LEU A 84 -8.17 11.10 -10.62
CA LEU A 84 -6.99 10.55 -10.00
C LEU A 84 -7.18 9.06 -9.85
N TRP A 85 -6.31 8.26 -10.46
CA TRP A 85 -6.37 6.80 -10.45
C TRP A 85 -5.56 6.26 -9.28
N THR A 86 -6.12 5.32 -8.54
CA THR A 86 -5.35 4.54 -7.56
C THR A 86 -4.55 3.46 -8.29
N GLU A 87 -3.62 2.80 -7.60
CA GLU A 87 -2.94 1.60 -8.11
C GLU A 87 -3.93 0.56 -8.67
N ARG A 88 -5.03 0.31 -7.95
CA ARG A 88 -6.09 -0.60 -8.38
C ARG A 88 -6.84 -0.11 -9.63
N GLY A 89 -6.98 1.19 -9.80
CA GLY A 89 -7.55 1.79 -11.01
C GLY A 89 -6.62 1.66 -12.21
N ALA A 90 -5.33 1.95 -12.00
CA ALA A 90 -4.28 1.77 -13.00
C ALA A 90 -4.24 0.31 -13.49
N ALA A 91 -4.24 -0.66 -12.56
CA ALA A 91 -4.27 -2.08 -12.88
C ALA A 91 -5.48 -2.50 -13.74
N ARG A 92 -6.66 -1.91 -13.49
CA ARG A 92 -7.86 -2.17 -14.32
C ARG A 92 -7.72 -1.65 -15.73
N HIS A 93 -7.06 -0.51 -15.92
CA HIS A 93 -6.72 -0.02 -17.24
C HIS A 93 -5.74 -0.95 -17.96
N ALA A 94 -4.67 -1.40 -17.28
CA ALA A 94 -3.69 -2.31 -17.86
C ALA A 94 -4.33 -3.60 -18.40
N LYS A 95 -5.26 -4.20 -17.63
CA LYS A 95 -6.00 -5.41 -18.02
C LYS A 95 -6.75 -5.30 -19.37
N MET A 96 -7.02 -4.08 -19.83
CA MET A 96 -7.84 -3.81 -21.01
C MET A 96 -7.06 -3.17 -22.17
N LEU A 97 -5.75 -2.99 -22.01
CA LEU A 97 -4.89 -2.43 -23.04
C LEU A 97 -4.04 -3.55 -23.65
N GLU A 98 -4.07 -3.67 -24.97
CA GLU A 98 -3.25 -4.63 -25.74
C GLU A 98 -1.84 -4.09 -26.02
N THR A 99 -1.29 -3.23 -25.15
CA THR A 99 0.04 -2.64 -25.35
C THR A 99 1.10 -3.41 -24.57
N ASP A 100 2.28 -3.63 -25.16
CA ASP A 100 3.40 -4.32 -24.50
C ASP A 100 3.80 -3.66 -23.16
N GLN A 101 3.66 -2.33 -23.08
CA GLN A 101 3.90 -1.58 -21.83
C GLN A 101 2.82 -1.80 -20.77
N ALA A 102 1.59 -2.09 -21.16
CA ALA A 102 0.55 -2.50 -20.21
C ALA A 102 0.79 -3.92 -19.68
N TRP A 103 1.41 -4.80 -20.49
CA TRP A 103 1.90 -6.11 -20.05
C TRP A 103 3.01 -5.98 -19.00
N GLU A 104 4.02 -5.13 -19.21
CA GLU A 104 5.09 -4.93 -18.20
C GLU A 104 4.56 -4.39 -16.86
N VAL A 105 3.55 -3.50 -16.89
CA VAL A 105 2.91 -3.02 -15.64
C VAL A 105 2.06 -4.12 -15.02
N PHE A 106 1.41 -4.96 -15.82
CA PHE A 106 0.71 -6.12 -15.32
C PHE A 106 1.66 -7.14 -14.68
N GLU A 107 2.81 -7.43 -15.29
CA GLU A 107 3.87 -8.28 -14.72
C GLU A 107 4.35 -7.72 -13.38
N LYS A 108 4.67 -6.42 -13.29
CA LYS A 108 5.05 -5.78 -12.01
C LYS A 108 3.94 -5.83 -10.95
N LEU A 109 2.67 -5.78 -11.36
CA LEU A 109 1.52 -5.91 -10.45
C LEU A 109 1.27 -7.37 -10.03
N GLU A 110 1.52 -8.33 -10.92
CA GLU A 110 1.50 -9.77 -10.61
C GLU A 110 2.64 -10.11 -9.65
N ASP A 111 3.85 -9.61 -9.88
CA ASP A 111 4.98 -9.72 -8.97
C ASP A 111 4.59 -9.19 -7.58
N CYS A 112 3.99 -7.99 -7.49
CA CYS A 112 3.45 -7.46 -6.23
C CYS A 112 2.30 -8.29 -5.63
N TYR A 113 1.47 -8.96 -6.44
CA TYR A 113 0.32 -9.76 -6.00
C TYR A 113 0.73 -11.15 -5.49
N PHE A 114 1.74 -11.77 -6.09
CA PHE A 114 2.31 -13.04 -5.64
C PHE A 114 3.36 -12.87 -4.54
N ASP A 115 4.12 -11.76 -4.52
CA ASP A 115 4.99 -11.38 -3.40
C ASP A 115 4.21 -10.95 -2.16
N ARG A 116 2.91 -10.59 -2.32
CA ARG A 116 1.99 -10.33 -1.20
C ARG A 116 1.74 -11.57 -0.33
N LYS A 117 2.17 -12.77 -0.71
CA LYS A 117 2.08 -13.94 0.17
C LYS A 117 3.11 -13.96 1.30
N ASP A 118 4.16 -13.13 1.26
CA ASP A 118 5.21 -13.12 2.29
C ASP A 118 5.51 -11.74 2.90
N LYS A 119 4.71 -10.71 2.58
CA LYS A 119 4.83 -9.39 3.20
C LYS A 119 3.63 -9.10 4.09
N PRO A 120 3.74 -9.24 5.42
CA PRO A 120 2.70 -8.73 6.31
C PRO A 120 2.61 -7.21 6.14
N GLU A 121 1.47 -6.74 5.64
CA GLU A 121 1.14 -5.33 5.52
C GLU A 121 1.03 -4.71 6.92
N VAL A 122 1.88 -3.71 7.15
CA VAL A 122 1.96 -2.88 8.34
C VAL A 122 0.62 -2.19 8.62
N ALA A 123 -0.08 -2.66 9.65
CA ALA A 123 -1.15 -1.92 10.32
C ALA A 123 -0.85 -1.88 11.83
N GLY A 124 -0.02 -0.91 12.22
CA GLY A 124 0.19 -0.51 13.62
C GLY A 124 1.44 -1.09 14.28
N ARG A 125 2.60 -0.42 14.09
CA ARG A 125 3.85 -0.63 14.86
C ARG A 125 4.25 -2.10 15.08
N GLU A 126 4.75 -2.73 14.02
CA GLU A 126 5.42 -4.04 14.10
C GLU A 126 6.86 -3.92 14.63
N THR A 127 7.02 -3.49 15.87
CA THR A 127 8.34 -3.37 16.50
C THR A 127 8.41 -4.37 17.64
N ILE A 128 9.24 -5.40 17.47
CA ILE A 128 9.91 -5.98 18.64
C ILE A 128 10.64 -4.80 19.31
N ILE A 129 10.21 -4.43 20.50
CA ILE A 129 10.82 -3.33 21.23
C ILE A 129 11.98 -3.93 22.02
N LYS A 130 13.19 -3.50 21.70
CA LYS A 130 14.38 -3.84 22.49
C LYS A 130 14.41 -2.94 23.71
N GLY A 131 14.65 -3.51 24.89
CA GLY A 131 15.00 -2.70 26.04
C GLY A 131 16.32 -1.96 25.81
N ASP A 132 16.40 -0.79 26.41
CA ASP A 132 17.57 0.10 26.41
C ASP A 132 17.77 0.73 27.81
N GLY A 133 17.20 0.08 28.83
CA GLY A 133 17.22 0.52 30.21
C GLY A 133 16.32 1.74 30.49
N ARG A 134 15.66 2.26 29.45
CA ARG A 134 14.74 3.41 29.52
C ARG A 134 13.36 3.10 28.96
N THR A 135 13.24 2.00 28.22
CA THR A 135 11.97 1.45 27.75
C THR A 135 11.14 0.96 28.94
N LEU A 136 9.85 1.29 28.95
CA LEU A 136 8.91 0.89 30.01
C LEU A 136 7.78 0.02 29.45
N VAL A 137 7.43 -1.04 30.16
CA VAL A 137 6.18 -1.78 29.97
C VAL A 137 5.17 -1.29 30.99
N ILE A 138 4.06 -0.72 30.49
CA ILE A 138 2.98 -0.20 31.31
C ILE A 138 1.73 -1.04 31.10
N ARG A 139 1.09 -1.50 32.18
CA ARG A 139 -0.24 -2.11 32.13
C ARG A 139 -1.27 -1.09 32.62
N LEU A 140 -2.30 -0.88 31.79
CA LEU A 140 -3.44 -0.04 32.15
C LEU A 140 -4.63 -0.91 32.58
N ASP A 141 -5.50 -0.37 33.44
CA ASP A 141 -6.82 -0.97 33.69
C ASP A 141 -7.88 -0.51 32.68
N GLU A 142 -9.10 -1.00 32.85
CA GLU A 142 -10.25 -0.70 32.01
C GLU A 142 -10.63 0.80 32.00
N HIS A 143 -10.18 1.57 32.99
CA HIS A 143 -10.40 3.01 33.10
C HIS A 143 -9.18 3.83 32.63
N GLY A 144 -8.12 3.18 32.15
CA GLY A 144 -6.90 3.83 31.68
C GLY A 144 -5.91 4.20 32.79
N ASN A 145 -6.09 3.74 34.02
CA ASN A 145 -5.14 3.99 35.10
C ASN A 145 -3.97 3.00 35.03
N ILE A 146 -2.78 3.46 35.40
CA ILE A 146 -1.58 2.62 35.47
C ILE A 146 -1.72 1.62 36.62
N LYS A 147 -1.73 0.33 36.31
CA LYS A 147 -1.68 -0.79 37.28
C LYS A 147 -0.27 -1.30 37.51
N PHE A 148 0.60 -1.12 36.52
CA PHE A 148 1.94 -1.70 36.52
C PHE A 148 2.87 -0.89 35.62
N THR A 149 4.12 -0.74 36.04
CA THR A 149 5.19 -0.15 35.24
C THR A 149 6.50 -0.83 35.59
N GLU A 150 7.19 -1.37 34.59
CA GLU A 150 8.51 -1.99 34.75
C GLU A 150 9.44 -1.54 33.62
N VAL A 151 10.72 -1.35 33.97
CA VAL A 151 11.78 -1.04 33.00
C VAL A 151 12.17 -2.32 32.27
N VAL A 152 12.26 -2.24 30.94
CA VAL A 152 12.72 -3.34 30.10
C VAL A 152 14.25 -3.36 30.09
N PRO A 153 14.89 -4.44 30.58
CA PRO A 153 16.35 -4.59 30.52
C PRO A 153 16.91 -4.59 29.10
N ASP A 154 18.18 -4.23 28.93
CA ASP A 154 18.86 -4.11 27.63
C ASP A 154 18.88 -5.41 26.79
N ASP A 155 18.82 -6.56 27.47
CA ASP A 155 18.81 -7.90 26.87
C ASP A 155 17.38 -8.46 26.67
N ALA A 156 16.36 -7.70 27.03
CA ALA A 156 14.97 -8.12 26.91
C ALA A 156 14.28 -7.54 25.67
N LEU A 157 13.31 -8.32 25.16
CA LEU A 157 12.50 -7.98 24.00
C LEU A 157 11.03 -7.99 24.40
N VAL A 158 10.27 -6.99 23.97
CA VAL A 158 8.81 -6.92 24.14
C VAL A 158 8.14 -7.09 22.79
N CYS A 159 7.26 -8.09 22.67
CA CYS A 159 6.46 -8.36 21.49
C CYS A 159 5.17 -9.11 21.84
N THR A 160 4.24 -9.22 20.89
CA THR A 160 3.03 -10.04 21.07
C THR A 160 3.35 -11.53 20.97
N ILE A 161 2.46 -12.37 21.49
CA ILE A 161 2.58 -13.84 21.42
C ILE A 161 2.65 -14.31 19.97
N GLU A 162 1.88 -13.71 19.06
CA GLU A 162 1.93 -14.09 17.64
C GLU A 162 3.31 -13.82 17.04
N ARG A 163 3.95 -12.69 17.39
CA ARG A 163 5.28 -12.34 16.88
C ARG A 163 6.36 -13.25 17.43
N PHE A 164 6.28 -13.60 18.71
CA PHE A 164 7.18 -14.56 19.33
C PHE A 164 7.11 -15.92 18.63
N ARG A 165 5.90 -16.41 18.35
CA ARG A 165 5.68 -17.64 17.58
C ARG A 165 6.30 -17.57 16.18
N PHE A 166 6.00 -16.51 15.43
CA PHE A 166 6.54 -16.32 14.08
C PHE A 166 8.07 -16.32 14.05
N TYR A 167 8.71 -15.64 15.00
CA TYR A 167 10.17 -15.60 15.09
C TYR A 167 10.77 -16.98 15.35
N LEU A 168 10.21 -17.73 16.30
CA LEU A 168 10.65 -19.08 16.61
C LEU A 168 10.47 -20.02 15.42
N GLU A 169 9.34 -19.97 14.72
CA GLU A 169 9.08 -20.79 13.53
C GLU A 169 10.10 -20.51 12.40
N ARG A 170 10.51 -19.25 12.18
CA ARG A 170 11.58 -18.92 11.22
C ARG A 170 12.97 -19.45 11.60
N GLN A 171 13.21 -19.64 12.89
CA GLN A 171 14.45 -20.22 13.41
C GLN A 171 14.38 -21.75 13.50
N GLY A 172 13.33 -22.38 12.94
CA GLY A 172 13.14 -23.83 12.94
C GLY A 172 12.51 -24.40 14.21
N TRP A 173 11.98 -23.54 15.09
CA TRP A 173 11.34 -23.95 16.34
C TRP A 173 9.82 -24.01 16.18
N ILE A 174 9.19 -25.02 16.79
CA ILE A 174 7.74 -25.22 16.71
C ILE A 174 7.10 -24.79 18.04
N VAL A 175 6.27 -23.74 18.01
CA VAL A 175 5.48 -23.32 19.19
C VAL A 175 4.09 -23.94 19.11
N THR A 176 3.75 -24.79 20.06
CA THR A 176 2.43 -25.45 20.14
C THR A 176 1.99 -25.59 21.59
N ARG A 177 0.69 -25.78 21.82
CA ARG A 177 0.18 -26.13 23.16
C ARG A 177 0.69 -27.51 23.54
N LYS A 178 1.05 -27.70 24.81
CA LYS A 178 1.62 -28.97 25.31
C LYS A 178 0.72 -30.16 24.99
N GLU A 179 -0.60 -30.01 25.12
CA GLU A 179 -1.56 -31.09 24.82
C GLU A 179 -1.58 -31.51 23.35
N GLN A 180 -1.21 -30.61 22.43
CA GLN A 180 -1.26 -30.81 20.98
C GLN A 180 0.10 -31.21 20.39
N LEU A 181 1.12 -31.40 21.23
CA LEU A 181 2.48 -31.68 20.78
C LEU A 181 2.56 -33.02 20.04
N LEU A 182 1.94 -34.07 20.59
CA LEU A 182 1.95 -35.42 20.00
C LEU A 182 1.29 -35.45 18.62
N GLU A 183 0.10 -34.86 18.49
CA GLU A 183 -0.63 -34.78 17.22
C GLU A 183 0.16 -34.00 16.17
N ARG A 184 0.78 -32.88 16.56
CA ARG A 184 1.57 -32.05 15.65
C ARG A 184 2.88 -32.73 15.22
N LEU A 185 3.51 -33.52 16.10
CA LEU A 185 4.71 -34.31 15.76
C LEU A 185 4.39 -35.47 14.81
N MET A 186 3.16 -36.00 14.82
CA MET A 186 2.73 -37.06 13.90
C MET A 186 2.38 -36.56 12.49
N GLN A 187 2.22 -35.24 12.32
CA GLN A 187 1.88 -34.59 11.04
C GLN A 187 3.09 -34.00 10.29
N LEU A 188 4.28 -34.05 10.90
CA LEU A 188 5.57 -33.66 10.31
C LEU A 188 6.24 -34.87 9.66
#